data_AF-A0A835N845-F1
#
_entry.id   AF-A0A835N845-F1
#
_cell.length_a   1.000
_cell.length_b   1.000
_cell.length_c   1.000
_cell.angle_alpha   90.00
_cell.angle_beta   90.00
_cell.angle_gamma   90.00
#
_symmetry.space_group_name_H-M   'P 1'
#
loop_
_entity.id
_entity.type
_entity.pdbx_description
1 polymer ?
#
loop_
_entity_poly.entity_id
_entity_poly.type
_entity_poly.pdbx_seq_one_letter_code
_entity_poly.pdbx_strand_id
1 'polypeptide(L)'
;MASKLSISLSLLAILVLVVGSEAGGIAIYWGQNGNEGTLAETCATGNYEYVILAFLPTFGNGQAPMINLAGHCDPYTNGCTKLSPDIKSCQAKGIKVMLSIGGGAGSYYLTSKEDAKQVATYLWNNFLGGHSSSRPLGPAVLDGIDFDIEGGTNQHWDDLARFLSAYSKQGKRVHLSAAPQCPFPDAWVGNALLTGLFDYVWVQFYNNPPCQFSGDIENLEDAWKQWVSSIPAQKLFLGLPAAPDAAGSGFVPIADLTSRVLPAIKGSAKYGGVMLWSKYYDDQTGYSKSIKSHV
;
A
#
# COMPACT_ATOMS: atom_id res chain seq x y z
N MET A 1 -26.78 71.97 -12.26
CA MET A 1 -25.67 71.15 -12.77
C MET A 1 -25.14 70.34 -11.59
N ALA A 2 -25.44 69.06 -11.55
CA ALA A 2 -25.13 68.19 -10.41
C ALA A 2 -23.72 67.58 -10.59
N SER A 3 -22.89 67.72 -9.56
CA SER A 3 -21.55 67.15 -9.46
C SER A 3 -21.62 65.65 -9.21
N LYS A 4 -20.81 64.88 -9.96
CA LYS A 4 -20.69 63.42 -9.86
C LYS A 4 -19.82 63.05 -8.65
N LEU A 5 -20.36 62.25 -7.74
CA LEU A 5 -19.60 61.60 -6.66
C LEU A 5 -19.14 60.21 -7.16
N SER A 6 -17.84 60.04 -7.37
CA SER A 6 -17.24 58.72 -7.62
C SER A 6 -17.10 57.95 -6.32
N ILE A 7 -17.79 56.82 -6.19
CA ILE A 7 -17.58 55.85 -5.11
C ILE A 7 -16.68 54.75 -5.67
N SER A 8 -15.42 54.75 -5.24
CA SER A 8 -14.47 53.68 -5.54
C SER A 8 -14.73 52.51 -4.58
N LEU A 9 -15.27 51.41 -5.10
CA LEU A 9 -15.51 50.18 -4.36
C LEU A 9 -14.25 49.31 -4.44
N SER A 10 -13.41 49.35 -3.41
CA SER A 10 -12.24 48.47 -3.30
C SER A 10 -12.71 47.07 -2.86
N LEU A 11 -12.76 46.11 -3.79
CA LEU A 11 -12.95 44.69 -3.47
C LEU A 11 -11.67 44.12 -2.86
N LEU A 12 -11.69 43.86 -1.55
CA LEU A 12 -10.66 43.07 -0.87
C LEU A 12 -11.00 41.59 -1.04
N ALA A 13 -10.39 40.92 -2.03
CA ALA A 13 -10.50 39.48 -2.18
C ALA A 13 -9.66 38.79 -1.09
N ILE A 14 -10.31 38.23 -0.08
CA ILE A 14 -9.67 37.36 0.91
C ILE A 14 -9.41 36.01 0.22
N LEU A 15 -8.17 35.80 -0.21
CA LEU A 15 -7.70 34.49 -0.66
C LEU A 15 -7.54 33.61 0.60
N VAL A 16 -8.56 32.84 0.94
CA VAL A 16 -8.42 31.79 1.96
C VAL A 16 -7.55 30.70 1.34
N LEU A 17 -6.26 30.73 1.67
CA LEU A 17 -5.38 29.59 1.50
C LEU A 17 -5.88 28.49 2.45
N VAL A 18 -6.76 27.63 1.95
CA VAL A 18 -6.97 26.32 2.56
C VAL A 18 -5.67 25.57 2.34
N VAL A 19 -4.74 25.69 3.28
CA VAL A 19 -3.73 24.65 3.47
C VAL A 19 -4.54 23.47 3.97
N GLY A 20 -5.02 22.65 3.03
CA GLY A 20 -5.52 21.33 3.39
C GLY A 20 -4.34 20.63 4.05
N SER A 21 -4.41 20.46 5.37
CA SER A 21 -3.66 19.39 6.00
C SER A 21 -4.18 18.14 5.32
N GLU A 22 -3.46 17.61 4.32
CA GLU A 22 -3.78 16.29 3.81
C GLU A 22 -3.60 15.34 4.98
N ALA A 23 -4.72 14.97 5.61
CA ALA A 23 -4.74 13.91 6.60
C ALA A 23 -4.18 12.64 5.94
N GLY A 24 -3.37 11.88 6.67
CA GLY A 24 -2.87 10.62 6.15
C GLY A 24 -4.00 9.60 6.01
N GLY A 25 -3.81 8.61 5.14
CA GLY A 25 -4.71 7.47 5.01
C GLY A 25 -4.23 6.25 5.81
N ILE A 26 -5.11 5.27 6.01
CA ILE A 26 -4.71 3.95 6.50
C ILE A 26 -4.73 2.94 5.34
N ALA A 27 -3.64 2.23 5.15
CA ALA A 27 -3.54 1.06 4.28
C ALA A 27 -3.63 -0.23 5.11
N ILE A 28 -4.32 -1.26 4.62
CA ILE A 28 -4.50 -2.52 5.35
C ILE A 28 -4.26 -3.72 4.43
N TYR A 29 -3.51 -4.71 4.92
CA TYR A 29 -3.40 -6.02 4.28
C TYR A 29 -4.61 -6.91 4.61
N TRP A 30 -5.17 -7.57 3.59
CA TRP A 30 -6.33 -8.46 3.69
C TRP A 30 -6.10 -9.71 2.82
N GLY A 31 -6.53 -10.88 3.28
CA GLY A 31 -6.59 -12.11 2.48
C GLY A 31 -5.86 -13.30 3.12
N GLN A 32 -5.13 -13.12 4.22
CA GLN A 32 -4.32 -14.17 4.83
C GLN A 32 -4.99 -14.88 6.02
N ASN A 33 -6.23 -14.51 6.37
CA ASN A 33 -7.00 -15.26 7.36
C ASN A 33 -8.49 -15.29 6.99
N GLY A 34 -9.06 -16.48 6.77
CA GLY A 34 -10.47 -16.64 6.40
C GLY A 34 -11.49 -16.10 7.43
N ASN A 35 -11.03 -15.78 8.65
CA ASN A 35 -11.87 -15.23 9.72
C ASN A 35 -11.75 -13.71 9.87
N GLU A 36 -11.12 -12.99 8.92
CA GLU A 36 -10.95 -11.53 8.96
C GLU A 36 -12.08 -10.74 8.28
N GLY A 37 -13.22 -11.40 8.07
CA GLY A 37 -14.36 -10.87 7.35
C GLY A 37 -14.14 -10.74 5.84
N THR A 38 -15.22 -10.46 5.12
CA THR A 38 -15.19 -10.25 3.67
C THR A 38 -14.45 -8.97 3.28
N LEU A 39 -14.05 -8.88 2.02
CA LEU A 39 -13.45 -7.65 1.48
C LEU A 39 -14.47 -6.50 1.50
N ALA A 40 -15.75 -6.77 1.20
CA ALA A 40 -16.80 -5.75 1.30
C ALA A 40 -16.98 -5.21 2.72
N GLU A 41 -16.99 -6.07 3.74
CA GLU A 41 -17.06 -5.66 5.16
C GLU A 41 -15.85 -4.83 5.57
N THR A 42 -14.65 -5.26 5.16
CA THR A 42 -13.40 -4.52 5.40
C THR A 42 -13.49 -3.09 4.86
N CYS A 43 -13.95 -2.92 3.62
CA CYS A 43 -14.14 -1.61 3.01
C CYS A 43 -15.31 -0.81 3.60
N ALA A 44 -16.33 -1.49 4.15
CA ALA A 44 -17.49 -0.84 4.78
C ALA A 44 -17.17 -0.22 6.14
N THR A 45 -16.06 -0.59 6.79
CA THR A 45 -15.58 0.06 8.04
C THR A 45 -15.35 1.56 7.85
N GLY A 46 -14.99 1.98 6.62
CA GLY A 46 -14.56 3.33 6.30
C GLY A 46 -13.22 3.72 6.92
N ASN A 47 -12.47 2.79 7.50
CA ASN A 47 -11.20 3.07 8.17
C ASN A 47 -10.00 3.15 7.21
N TYR A 48 -10.13 2.59 6.01
CA TYR A 48 -9.00 2.37 5.10
C TYR A 48 -9.20 3.14 3.80
N GLU A 49 -8.12 3.73 3.30
CA GLU A 49 -8.04 4.32 1.96
C GLU A 49 -7.46 3.34 0.93
N TYR A 50 -6.68 2.37 1.42
CA TYR A 50 -6.03 1.34 0.60
C TYR A 50 -6.28 -0.03 1.22
N VAL A 51 -6.72 -0.98 0.41
CA VAL A 51 -6.80 -2.40 0.78
C VAL A 51 -5.89 -3.20 -0.14
N ILE A 52 -4.98 -3.96 0.47
CA ILE A 52 -3.91 -4.69 -0.20
C ILE A 52 -4.24 -6.18 -0.10
N LEU A 53 -4.57 -6.78 -1.25
CA LEU A 53 -4.92 -8.19 -1.36
C LEU A 53 -3.64 -9.04 -1.31
N ALA A 54 -3.45 -9.71 -0.18
CA ALA A 54 -2.31 -10.59 0.09
C ALA A 54 -2.73 -12.05 -0.12
N PHE A 55 -2.11 -12.82 -1.01
CA PHE A 55 -0.97 -12.49 -1.89
C PHE A 55 -1.05 -13.22 -3.24
N LEU A 56 -0.22 -12.81 -4.19
CA LEU A 56 0.31 -13.67 -5.26
C LEU A 56 1.71 -14.19 -4.86
N PRO A 57 1.81 -15.28 -4.08
CA PRO A 57 3.09 -15.79 -3.55
C PRO A 57 3.84 -16.74 -4.49
N THR A 58 3.32 -17.00 -5.69
CA THR A 58 3.96 -17.91 -6.65
C THR A 58 3.92 -17.27 -8.03
N PHE A 59 5.09 -16.99 -8.62
CA PHE A 59 5.26 -16.44 -9.97
C PHE A 59 6.74 -16.43 -10.38
N GLY A 60 7.01 -16.15 -11.66
CA GLY A 60 8.37 -16.04 -12.20
C GLY A 60 9.05 -17.40 -12.39
N ASN A 61 10.22 -17.41 -13.05
CA ASN A 61 10.95 -18.63 -13.44
C ASN A 61 10.09 -19.66 -14.18
N GLY A 62 9.18 -19.20 -15.06
CA GLY A 62 8.28 -20.08 -15.82
C GLY A 62 7.19 -20.79 -15.00
N GLN A 63 7.06 -20.48 -13.71
CA GLN A 63 5.97 -21.01 -12.88
C GLN A 63 4.61 -20.46 -13.35
N ALA A 64 3.56 -21.28 -13.27
CA ALA A 64 2.20 -20.79 -13.39
C ALA A 64 1.84 -19.95 -12.16
N PRO A 65 1.54 -18.65 -12.28
CA PRO A 65 1.31 -17.85 -11.10
C PRO A 65 0.03 -18.26 -10.37
N MET A 66 0.08 -18.28 -9.04
CA MET A 66 -1.01 -18.75 -8.19
C MET A 66 -1.23 -17.78 -7.04
N ILE A 67 -2.47 -17.31 -6.89
CA ILE A 67 -2.90 -16.46 -5.77
C ILE A 67 -3.16 -17.33 -4.54
N ASN A 68 -2.94 -16.80 -3.34
CA ASN A 68 -3.33 -17.43 -2.09
C ASN A 68 -4.10 -16.41 -1.26
N LEU A 69 -5.37 -16.71 -0.98
CA LEU A 69 -6.24 -15.91 -0.10
C LEU A 69 -6.71 -16.74 1.11
N ALA A 70 -5.81 -17.58 1.63
CA ALA A 70 -6.04 -18.46 2.77
C ALA A 70 -7.39 -19.19 2.71
N GLY A 71 -8.25 -18.98 3.72
CA GLY A 71 -9.57 -19.61 3.82
C GLY A 71 -10.71 -18.90 3.08
N HIS A 72 -10.47 -17.79 2.38
CA HIS A 72 -11.54 -16.98 1.77
C HIS A 72 -12.15 -17.63 0.53
N CYS A 73 -11.30 -18.26 -0.29
CA CYS A 73 -11.70 -18.88 -1.55
C CYS A 73 -10.59 -19.81 -2.08
N ASP A 74 -10.99 -20.75 -2.93
CA ASP A 74 -10.07 -21.65 -3.61
C ASP A 74 -9.79 -21.15 -5.05
N PRO A 75 -8.53 -20.79 -5.39
CA PRO A 75 -8.17 -20.35 -6.72
C PRO A 75 -8.15 -21.49 -7.76
N TYR A 76 -7.96 -22.74 -7.36
CA TYR A 76 -7.88 -23.89 -8.28
C TYR A 76 -9.23 -24.24 -8.91
N THR A 77 -10.33 -23.85 -8.26
CA THR A 77 -11.71 -24.06 -8.71
C THR A 77 -12.37 -22.81 -9.26
N ASN A 78 -11.59 -21.75 -9.55
CA ASN A 78 -12.10 -20.40 -9.87
C ASN A 78 -13.02 -19.80 -8.78
N GLY A 79 -12.94 -20.31 -7.55
CA GLY A 79 -13.79 -19.90 -6.43
C GLY A 79 -13.55 -18.46 -5.97
N CYS A 80 -12.41 -17.87 -6.31
CA CYS A 80 -12.04 -16.49 -5.96
C CYS A 80 -12.66 -15.43 -6.89
N THR A 81 -13.28 -15.83 -8.01
CA THR A 81 -13.95 -14.88 -8.92
C THR A 81 -15.10 -14.12 -8.26
N LYS A 82 -15.67 -14.68 -7.17
CA LYS A 82 -16.69 -14.06 -6.33
C LYS A 82 -16.24 -12.77 -5.63
N LEU A 83 -14.94 -12.44 -5.61
CA LEU A 83 -14.42 -11.19 -5.04
C LEU A 83 -14.62 -9.97 -5.95
N SER A 84 -14.94 -10.18 -7.23
CA SER A 84 -15.10 -9.05 -8.17
C SER A 84 -16.13 -8.00 -7.72
N PRO A 85 -17.33 -8.35 -7.21
CA PRO A 85 -18.28 -7.38 -6.67
C PRO A 85 -17.75 -6.64 -5.43
N ASP A 86 -17.04 -7.33 -4.54
CA ASP A 86 -16.46 -6.72 -3.32
C ASP A 86 -15.40 -5.68 -3.68
N ILE A 87 -14.51 -6.01 -4.62
CA ILE A 87 -13.51 -5.07 -5.16
C ILE A 87 -14.21 -3.82 -5.69
N LYS A 88 -15.27 -3.98 -6.48
CA LYS A 88 -16.05 -2.85 -7.02
C LYS A 88 -16.74 -2.05 -5.91
N SER A 89 -17.21 -2.70 -4.86
CA SER A 89 -17.81 -2.05 -3.68
C SER A 89 -16.79 -1.17 -2.95
N CYS A 90 -15.56 -1.65 -2.77
CA CYS A 90 -14.45 -0.85 -2.22
C CYS A 90 -14.15 0.35 -3.12
N GLN A 91 -13.97 0.12 -4.42
CA GLN A 91 -13.64 1.18 -5.38
C GLN A 91 -14.75 2.25 -5.48
N ALA A 92 -16.02 1.86 -5.36
CA ALA A 92 -17.15 2.79 -5.32
C ALA A 92 -17.12 3.70 -4.07
N LYS A 93 -16.41 3.32 -3.01
CA LYS A 93 -16.15 4.14 -1.82
C LYS A 93 -14.87 4.99 -1.93
N GLY A 94 -14.20 4.97 -3.08
CA GLY A 94 -12.92 5.65 -3.30
C GLY A 94 -11.70 4.91 -2.75
N ILE A 95 -11.87 3.69 -2.23
CA ILE A 95 -10.78 2.87 -1.68
C ILE A 95 -10.02 2.24 -2.83
N LYS A 96 -8.70 2.37 -2.83
CA LYS A 96 -7.83 1.69 -3.80
C LYS A 96 -7.63 0.24 -3.39
N VAL A 97 -7.83 -0.68 -4.31
CA VAL A 97 -7.61 -2.12 -4.09
C VAL A 97 -6.44 -2.59 -4.94
N MET A 98 -5.38 -3.04 -4.29
CA MET A 98 -4.12 -3.46 -4.94
C MET A 98 -3.87 -4.95 -4.73
N LEU A 99 -3.21 -5.62 -5.67
CA LEU A 99 -2.72 -6.99 -5.47
C LEU A 99 -1.28 -6.92 -4.97
N SER A 100 -0.99 -7.57 -3.85
CA SER A 100 0.37 -7.74 -3.38
C SER A 100 1.02 -8.98 -3.95
N ILE A 101 2.19 -8.80 -4.56
CA ILE A 101 3.05 -9.88 -5.02
C ILE A 101 4.12 -10.17 -3.97
N GLY A 102 4.37 -11.44 -3.70
CA GLY A 102 5.37 -11.87 -2.71
C GLY A 102 4.75 -12.30 -1.37
N GLY A 103 5.15 -11.63 -0.29
CA GLY A 103 4.92 -11.95 1.11
C GLY A 103 6.00 -12.86 1.70
N GLY A 104 6.08 -12.94 3.03
CA GLY A 104 7.10 -13.72 3.75
C GLY A 104 7.13 -15.25 3.49
N ALA A 105 6.15 -15.80 2.77
CA ALA A 105 6.13 -17.19 2.35
C ALA A 105 5.70 -17.33 0.88
N GLY A 106 6.43 -18.13 0.09
CA GLY A 106 6.11 -18.35 -1.31
C GLY A 106 7.28 -18.87 -2.14
N SER A 107 7.05 -19.02 -3.44
CA SER A 107 8.06 -19.37 -4.45
C SER A 107 8.01 -18.34 -5.57
N TYR A 108 8.69 -17.22 -5.36
CA TYR A 108 8.72 -16.10 -6.30
C TYR A 108 10.13 -15.56 -6.46
N TYR A 109 10.52 -15.30 -7.71
CA TYR A 109 11.73 -14.57 -8.08
C TYR A 109 11.71 -14.31 -9.59
N LEU A 110 12.50 -13.35 -10.05
CA LEU A 110 12.66 -13.04 -11.46
C LEU A 110 14.04 -13.47 -11.92
N THR A 111 14.09 -14.18 -13.05
CA THR A 111 15.34 -14.76 -13.60
C THR A 111 15.99 -13.91 -14.67
N SER A 112 15.24 -12.98 -15.25
CA SER A 112 15.70 -12.11 -16.33
C SER A 112 14.74 -10.93 -16.49
N LYS A 113 15.17 -9.93 -17.28
CA LYS A 113 14.29 -8.84 -17.72
C LYS A 113 13.10 -9.36 -18.54
N GLU A 114 13.32 -10.39 -19.35
CA GLU A 114 12.25 -11.04 -20.13
C GLU A 114 11.23 -11.72 -19.21
N ASP A 115 11.67 -12.39 -18.15
CA ASP A 115 10.80 -12.97 -17.12
C ASP A 115 9.98 -11.88 -16.39
N ALA A 116 10.62 -10.76 -16.02
CA ALA A 116 9.94 -9.59 -15.48
C ALA A 116 8.85 -9.05 -16.44
N LYS A 117 9.12 -9.01 -17.74
CA LYS A 117 8.13 -8.62 -18.75
C LYS A 117 6.97 -9.60 -18.86
N GLN A 118 7.24 -10.90 -18.78
CA GLN A 118 6.22 -11.96 -18.80
C GLN A 118 5.32 -11.85 -17.58
N VAL A 119 5.89 -11.68 -16.39
CA VAL A 119 5.14 -11.44 -15.14
C VAL A 119 4.32 -10.15 -15.23
N ALA A 120 4.89 -9.06 -15.72
CA ALA A 120 4.16 -7.79 -15.91
C ALA A 120 2.94 -7.98 -16.85
N THR A 121 3.11 -8.73 -17.93
CA THR A 121 2.04 -9.04 -18.89
C THR A 121 0.96 -9.91 -18.28
N TYR A 122 1.36 -10.91 -17.47
CA TYR A 122 0.42 -11.74 -16.72
C TYR A 122 -0.42 -10.90 -15.74
N LEU A 123 0.23 -10.04 -14.94
CA LEU A 123 -0.44 -9.16 -13.99
C LEU A 123 -1.41 -8.20 -14.71
N TRP A 124 -0.98 -7.62 -15.83
CA TRP A 124 -1.81 -6.77 -16.65
C TRP A 124 -3.10 -7.46 -17.12
N ASN A 125 -2.96 -8.66 -17.69
CA ASN A 125 -4.06 -9.40 -18.29
C ASN A 125 -5.01 -10.05 -17.28
N ASN A 126 -4.51 -10.43 -16.10
CA ASN A 126 -5.28 -11.20 -15.12
C ASN A 126 -5.86 -10.37 -13.98
N PHE A 127 -5.28 -9.21 -13.67
CA PHE A 127 -5.68 -8.40 -12.50
C PHE A 127 -5.91 -6.92 -12.82
N LEU A 128 -5.26 -6.39 -13.86
CA LEU A 128 -5.39 -4.99 -14.26
C LEU A 128 -6.26 -4.87 -15.52
N GLY A 129 -5.99 -3.87 -16.37
CA GLY A 129 -6.83 -3.49 -17.50
C GLY A 129 -6.70 -4.35 -18.76
N GLY A 130 -5.87 -5.39 -18.74
CA GLY A 130 -5.75 -6.33 -19.84
C GLY A 130 -6.88 -7.37 -19.87
N HIS A 131 -6.76 -8.34 -20.77
CA HIS A 131 -7.77 -9.37 -20.99
C HIS A 131 -7.24 -10.77 -20.77
N SER A 132 -8.02 -11.61 -20.09
CA SER A 132 -7.78 -13.03 -19.86
C SER A 132 -9.13 -13.73 -19.67
N SER A 133 -9.27 -14.94 -20.18
CA SER A 133 -10.48 -15.76 -20.00
C SER A 133 -10.60 -16.36 -18.60
N SER A 134 -9.52 -16.33 -17.81
CA SER A 134 -9.43 -17.01 -16.51
C SER A 134 -8.82 -16.09 -15.45
N ARG A 135 -9.39 -14.90 -15.27
CA ARG A 135 -8.95 -13.93 -14.26
C ARG A 135 -9.23 -14.48 -12.84
N PRO A 136 -8.21 -14.63 -11.96
CA PRO A 136 -8.40 -15.29 -10.66
C PRO A 136 -9.43 -14.61 -9.74
N LEU A 137 -9.53 -13.27 -9.82
CA LEU A 137 -10.47 -12.46 -9.03
C LEU A 137 -11.69 -12.01 -9.84
N GLY A 138 -11.94 -12.65 -10.99
CA GLY A 138 -13.01 -12.30 -11.91
C GLY A 138 -12.73 -11.00 -12.68
N PRO A 139 -13.78 -10.35 -13.21
CA PRO A 139 -13.64 -9.24 -14.17
C PRO A 139 -13.31 -7.88 -13.53
N ALA A 140 -13.07 -7.81 -12.21
CA ALA A 140 -12.69 -6.56 -11.58
C ALA A 140 -11.28 -6.15 -12.03
N VAL A 141 -11.07 -4.84 -12.19
CA VAL A 141 -9.78 -4.24 -12.55
C VAL A 141 -9.23 -3.58 -11.29
N LEU A 142 -8.15 -4.14 -10.74
CA LEU A 142 -7.48 -3.59 -9.57
C LEU A 142 -6.86 -2.21 -9.87
N ASP A 143 -6.58 -1.46 -8.81
CA ASP A 143 -5.99 -0.13 -8.89
C ASP A 143 -4.48 -0.17 -9.11
N GLY A 144 -3.81 -1.26 -8.73
CA GLY A 144 -2.37 -1.35 -8.80
C GLY A 144 -1.79 -2.66 -8.30
N ILE A 145 -0.45 -2.70 -8.27
CA ILE A 145 0.36 -3.81 -7.78
C ILE A 145 1.22 -3.32 -6.63
N ASP A 146 1.20 -4.07 -5.55
CA ASP A 146 2.05 -3.90 -4.37
C ASP A 146 3.21 -4.88 -4.38
N PHE A 147 4.42 -4.39 -4.11
CA PHE A 147 5.66 -5.16 -4.10
C PHE A 147 6.06 -5.45 -2.65
N ASP A 148 5.66 -6.60 -2.14
CA ASP A 148 6.05 -7.11 -0.82
C ASP A 148 7.07 -8.25 -1.00
N ILE A 149 8.27 -7.88 -1.46
CA ILE A 149 9.33 -8.85 -1.76
C ILE A 149 10.21 -8.99 -0.52
N GLU A 150 10.14 -10.15 0.13
CA GLU A 150 10.84 -10.40 1.39
C GLU A 150 11.98 -11.45 1.26
N GLY A 151 12.22 -11.96 0.04
CA GLY A 151 13.25 -12.97 -0.21
C GLY A 151 13.45 -13.28 -1.69
N GLY A 152 14.26 -14.30 -1.97
CA GLY A 152 14.59 -14.73 -3.33
C GLY A 152 15.77 -13.93 -3.91
N THR A 153 15.55 -13.25 -5.03
CA THR A 153 16.57 -12.42 -5.71
C THR A 153 16.24 -10.93 -5.55
N ASN A 154 17.25 -10.07 -5.66
CA ASN A 154 17.08 -8.61 -5.69
C ASN A 154 17.13 -8.02 -7.11
N GLN A 155 16.99 -8.88 -8.13
CA GLN A 155 17.17 -8.53 -9.53
C GLN A 155 15.81 -8.36 -10.23
N HIS A 156 15.75 -7.43 -11.20
CA HIS A 156 14.64 -7.23 -12.14
C HIS A 156 13.31 -6.71 -11.55
N TRP A 157 13.24 -6.40 -10.26
CA TRP A 157 12.07 -5.73 -9.67
C TRP A 157 11.86 -4.31 -10.23
N ASP A 158 12.96 -3.63 -10.59
CA ASP A 158 12.94 -2.35 -11.28
C ASP A 158 12.45 -2.47 -12.73
N ASP A 159 12.86 -3.52 -13.45
CA ASP A 159 12.32 -3.86 -14.77
C ASP A 159 10.80 -4.12 -14.68
N LEU A 160 10.36 -4.93 -13.71
CA LEU A 160 8.94 -5.21 -13.48
C LEU A 160 8.14 -3.92 -13.22
N ALA A 161 8.64 -3.04 -12.34
CA ALA A 161 8.03 -1.73 -12.06
C ALA A 161 7.91 -0.87 -13.33
N ARG A 162 8.97 -0.82 -14.17
CA ARG A 162 8.95 -0.09 -15.45
C ARG A 162 7.92 -0.64 -16.42
N PHE A 163 7.81 -1.97 -16.55
CA PHE A 163 6.83 -2.59 -17.44
C PHE A 163 5.39 -2.37 -16.97
N LEU A 164 5.12 -2.51 -15.67
CA LEU A 164 3.80 -2.24 -15.10
C LEU A 164 3.41 -0.77 -15.25
N SER A 165 4.33 0.15 -14.94
CA SER A 165 4.10 1.59 -15.09
C SER A 165 3.75 1.96 -16.53
N ALA A 166 4.41 1.34 -17.53
CA ALA A 166 4.17 1.60 -18.94
C ALA A 166 2.72 1.28 -19.39
N TYR A 167 2.03 0.34 -18.74
CA TYR A 167 0.62 0.05 -19.03
C TYR A 167 -0.33 1.18 -18.65
N SER A 168 0.09 2.12 -17.78
CA SER A 168 -0.70 3.33 -17.49
C SER A 168 -0.98 4.18 -18.72
N LYS A 169 -0.21 4.02 -19.80
CA LYS A 169 -0.45 4.69 -21.10
C LYS A 169 -1.56 4.04 -21.93
N GLN A 170 -2.05 2.87 -21.53
CA GLN A 170 -3.01 2.06 -22.29
C GLN A 170 -4.42 2.05 -21.69
N GLY A 171 -4.65 2.80 -20.60
CA GLY A 171 -5.96 2.84 -19.94
C GLY A 171 -5.91 3.50 -18.58
N LYS A 172 -6.56 2.87 -17.59
CA LYS A 172 -6.51 3.30 -16.19
C LYS A 172 -5.05 3.30 -15.71
N ARG A 173 -4.66 4.35 -14.98
CA ARG A 173 -3.36 4.42 -14.31
C ARG A 173 -3.16 3.18 -13.42
N VAL A 174 -1.99 2.56 -13.54
CA VAL A 174 -1.57 1.45 -12.68
C VAL A 174 -0.78 2.04 -11.52
N HIS A 175 -1.35 1.96 -10.31
CA HIS A 175 -0.62 2.35 -9.11
C HIS A 175 0.45 1.32 -8.76
N LEU A 176 1.60 1.79 -8.28
CA LEU A 176 2.67 0.95 -7.78
C LEU A 176 2.94 1.29 -6.32
N SER A 177 2.91 0.27 -5.47
CA SER A 177 3.35 0.38 -4.08
C SER A 177 4.40 -0.65 -3.73
N ALA A 178 5.08 -0.44 -2.62
CA ALA A 178 6.07 -1.38 -2.09
C ALA A 178 6.06 -1.41 -0.57
N ALA A 179 6.38 -2.57 -0.02
CA ALA A 179 6.52 -2.85 1.39
C ALA A 179 7.96 -3.23 1.77
N PRO A 180 8.95 -2.34 1.60
CA PRO A 180 10.32 -2.64 2.03
C PRO A 180 10.38 -2.85 3.55
N GLN A 181 11.34 -3.65 4.02
CA GLN A 181 11.67 -3.68 5.44
C GLN A 181 12.30 -2.34 5.87
N CYS A 182 12.26 -2.01 7.17
CA CYS A 182 12.83 -0.75 7.64
C CYS A 182 14.34 -0.57 7.49
N PRO A 183 15.21 -1.61 7.46
CA PRO A 183 16.63 -1.41 7.21
C PRO A 183 16.86 -0.77 5.84
N PHE A 184 17.62 0.32 5.80
CA PHE A 184 17.91 1.06 4.57
C PHE A 184 19.36 0.86 4.10
N PRO A 185 19.60 0.64 2.78
CA PRO A 185 18.61 0.38 1.75
C PRO A 185 17.98 -1.01 1.90
N ASP A 186 16.72 -1.17 1.48
CA ASP A 186 16.07 -2.47 1.46
C ASP A 186 16.79 -3.42 0.48
N ALA A 187 17.06 -4.64 0.94
CA ALA A 187 17.87 -5.63 0.23
C ALA A 187 17.21 -6.16 -1.05
N TRP A 188 15.88 -6.13 -1.13
CA TRP A 188 15.09 -6.80 -2.16
C TRP A 188 14.54 -5.81 -3.19
N VAL A 189 13.79 -4.80 -2.73
CA VAL A 189 13.09 -3.83 -3.58
C VAL A 189 13.82 -2.49 -3.71
N GLY A 190 14.95 -2.30 -3.02
CA GLY A 190 15.69 -1.03 -3.02
C GLY A 190 15.98 -0.46 -4.42
N ASN A 191 16.44 -1.29 -5.36
CA ASN A 191 16.71 -0.88 -6.74
C ASN A 191 15.43 -0.45 -7.48
N ALA A 192 14.30 -1.10 -7.21
CA ALA A 192 13.02 -0.73 -7.80
C ALA A 192 12.55 0.64 -7.29
N LEU A 193 12.73 0.92 -6.00
CA LEU A 193 12.35 2.21 -5.41
C LEU A 193 13.09 3.41 -6.02
N LEU A 194 14.35 3.21 -6.41
CA LEU A 194 15.16 4.25 -7.08
C LEU A 194 14.65 4.64 -8.47
N THR A 195 13.71 3.88 -9.06
CA THR A 195 13.11 4.24 -10.34
C THR A 195 12.22 5.49 -10.27
N GLY A 196 11.73 5.86 -9.08
CA GLY A 196 10.77 6.96 -8.91
C GLY A 196 9.36 6.67 -9.42
N LEU A 197 9.04 5.40 -9.66
CA LEU A 197 7.75 4.98 -10.21
C LEU A 197 6.71 4.60 -9.14
N PHE A 198 7.13 4.47 -7.88
CA PHE A 198 6.26 4.05 -6.78
C PHE A 198 5.48 5.24 -6.23
N ASP A 199 4.15 5.10 -6.21
CA ASP A 199 3.23 6.08 -5.66
C ASP A 199 3.24 6.05 -4.13
N TYR A 200 3.22 4.83 -3.58
CA TYR A 200 3.09 4.58 -2.14
C TYR A 200 4.21 3.65 -1.67
N VAL A 201 4.85 3.98 -0.56
CA VAL A 201 5.83 3.08 0.07
C VAL A 201 5.47 2.95 1.53
N TRP A 202 5.08 1.75 1.97
CA TRP A 202 4.77 1.45 3.37
C TRP A 202 5.90 0.63 3.98
N VAL A 203 6.87 1.35 4.53
CA VAL A 203 8.07 0.75 5.14
C VAL A 203 7.64 -0.05 6.38
N GLN A 204 8.05 -1.31 6.46
CA GLN A 204 7.70 -2.22 7.55
C GLN A 204 8.59 -1.95 8.78
N PHE A 205 8.09 -1.17 9.74
CA PHE A 205 8.79 -0.83 11.00
C PHE A 205 8.55 -1.89 12.08
N TYR A 206 8.73 -3.16 11.71
CA TYR A 206 8.59 -4.32 12.57
C TYR A 206 9.49 -5.48 12.12
N ASN A 207 9.64 -6.49 12.97
CA ASN A 207 10.57 -7.62 12.79
C ASN A 207 12.05 -7.24 12.60
N ASN A 208 12.42 -5.99 12.85
CA ASN A 208 13.74 -5.42 12.59
C ASN A 208 14.15 -4.49 13.74
N PRO A 209 14.76 -5.02 14.82
CA PRO A 209 15.17 -4.25 15.99
C PRO A 209 15.95 -2.95 15.72
N PRO A 210 16.85 -2.86 14.72
CA PRO A 210 17.65 -1.64 14.48
C PRO A 210 16.85 -0.42 14.03
N CYS A 211 15.62 -0.59 13.57
CA CYS A 211 14.84 0.51 12.99
C CYS A 211 13.37 0.51 13.40
N GLN A 212 12.92 -0.40 14.28
CA GLN A 212 11.54 -0.45 14.76
C GLN A 212 11.39 0.24 16.13
N PHE A 213 10.15 0.30 16.62
CA PHE A 213 9.87 0.71 17.99
C PHE A 213 10.26 -0.38 19.01
N SER A 214 10.96 0.03 20.08
CA SER A 214 11.42 -0.88 21.15
C SER A 214 11.33 -0.23 22.54
N GLY A 215 10.23 0.46 22.82
CA GLY A 215 9.99 1.20 24.08
C GLY A 215 10.29 2.71 23.95
N ASP A 216 11.18 3.07 23.03
CA ASP A 216 11.45 4.42 22.56
C ASP A 216 11.26 4.55 21.05
N ILE A 217 11.33 5.79 20.55
CA ILE A 217 11.09 6.11 19.14
C ILE A 217 12.37 6.38 18.35
N GLU A 218 13.55 6.40 18.97
CA GLU A 218 14.78 6.97 18.39
C GLU A 218 15.17 6.24 17.10
N ASN A 219 15.31 4.91 17.17
CA ASN A 219 15.64 4.07 16.01
C ASN A 219 14.61 4.18 14.87
N LEU A 220 13.33 4.24 15.21
CA LEU A 220 12.23 4.37 14.24
C LEU A 220 12.26 5.74 13.57
N GLU A 221 12.43 6.80 14.35
CA GLU A 221 12.44 8.18 13.85
C GLU A 221 13.65 8.42 12.93
N ASP A 222 14.82 7.91 13.30
CA ASP A 222 16.03 8.03 12.49
C ASP A 222 15.91 7.27 11.17
N ALA A 223 15.41 6.03 11.22
CA ALA A 223 15.13 5.26 10.00
C ALA A 223 14.06 5.96 9.14
N TRP A 224 13.00 6.50 9.73
CA TRP A 224 11.98 7.28 9.00
C TRP A 224 12.60 8.47 8.26
N LYS A 225 13.44 9.26 8.93
CA LYS A 225 14.16 10.40 8.31
C LYS A 225 15.05 9.94 7.16
N GLN A 226 15.73 8.80 7.30
CA GLN A 226 16.55 8.22 6.24
C GLN A 226 15.70 7.84 5.02
N TRP A 227 14.57 7.17 5.21
CA TRP A 227 13.64 6.83 4.14
C TRP A 227 13.06 8.08 3.45
N VAL A 228 12.61 9.08 4.22
CA VAL A 228 12.05 10.34 3.67
C VAL A 228 13.06 11.04 2.76
N SER A 229 14.33 11.10 3.16
CA SER A 229 15.37 11.80 2.41
C SER A 229 15.90 11.02 1.20
N SER A 230 15.84 9.68 1.22
CA SER A 230 16.60 8.86 0.28
C SER A 230 15.81 8.29 -0.90
N ILE A 231 14.47 8.21 -0.84
CA ILE A 231 13.67 7.63 -1.94
C ILE A 231 12.75 8.62 -2.67
N PRO A 232 12.64 8.54 -4.01
CA PRO A 232 11.78 9.41 -4.81
C PRO A 232 10.31 8.94 -4.86
N ALA A 233 9.72 8.55 -3.73
CA ALA A 233 8.29 8.19 -3.63
C ALA A 233 7.41 9.41 -3.39
N GLN A 234 6.15 9.36 -3.86
CA GLN A 234 5.17 10.45 -3.65
C GLN A 234 4.69 10.50 -2.20
N LYS A 235 4.32 9.33 -1.63
CA LYS A 235 3.87 9.21 -0.24
C LYS A 235 4.57 8.03 0.46
N LEU A 236 4.99 8.26 1.69
CA LEU A 236 5.62 7.29 2.59
C LEU A 236 4.66 7.01 3.76
N PHE A 237 4.46 5.75 4.07
CA PHE A 237 3.58 5.27 5.13
C PHE A 237 4.39 4.55 6.21
N LEU A 238 3.99 4.72 7.46
CA LEU A 238 4.53 3.99 8.60
C LEU A 238 3.85 2.61 8.66
N GLY A 239 4.53 1.54 8.26
CA GLY A 239 4.02 0.17 8.33
C GLY A 239 4.19 -0.43 9.72
N LEU A 240 3.09 -0.87 10.34
CA LEU A 240 3.05 -1.38 11.71
C LEU A 240 2.24 -2.69 11.82
N PRO A 241 2.54 -3.53 12.82
CA PRO A 241 1.66 -4.61 13.22
C PRO A 241 0.40 -4.04 13.90
N ALA A 242 -0.78 -4.55 13.54
CA ALA A 242 -2.06 -4.12 14.14
C ALA A 242 -2.31 -4.73 15.54
N ALA A 243 -1.51 -5.72 15.93
CA ALA A 243 -1.53 -6.35 17.25
C ALA A 243 -0.13 -6.82 17.64
N PRO A 244 0.16 -7.03 18.94
CA PRO A 244 1.42 -7.64 19.38
C PRO A 244 1.69 -9.00 18.69
N ASP A 245 0.65 -9.80 18.48
CA ASP A 245 0.76 -11.14 17.90
C ASP A 245 0.85 -11.14 16.36
N ALA A 246 0.80 -9.97 15.72
CA ALA A 246 0.84 -9.85 14.26
C ALA A 246 2.27 -9.88 13.69
N ALA A 247 3.28 -9.68 14.53
CA ALA A 247 4.69 -9.71 14.17
C ALA A 247 5.54 -10.24 15.34
N GLY A 248 6.76 -10.67 15.08
CA GLY A 248 7.67 -11.13 16.13
C GLY A 248 8.15 -10.00 17.05
N SER A 249 8.17 -8.75 16.56
CA SER A 249 8.50 -7.56 17.35
C SER A 249 8.11 -6.28 16.61
N GLY A 250 8.19 -5.12 17.28
CA GLY A 250 7.96 -3.80 16.67
C GLY A 250 6.53 -3.24 16.79
N PHE A 251 5.64 -3.92 17.53
CA PHE A 251 4.32 -3.38 17.85
C PHE A 251 4.43 -2.07 18.65
N VAL A 252 3.67 -1.04 18.24
CA VAL A 252 3.61 0.26 18.91
C VAL A 252 2.29 0.38 19.67
N PRO A 253 2.27 0.55 21.00
CA PRO A 253 1.04 0.84 21.72
C PRO A 253 0.37 2.13 21.22
N ILE A 254 -0.96 2.17 21.20
CA ILE A 254 -1.74 3.32 20.68
C ILE A 254 -1.33 4.64 21.35
N ALA A 255 -1.11 4.62 22.67
CA ALA A 255 -0.69 5.79 23.42
C ALA A 255 0.66 6.33 22.91
N ASP A 256 1.62 5.45 22.62
CA ASP A 256 2.94 5.83 22.10
C ASP A 256 2.87 6.28 20.65
N LEU A 257 2.07 5.59 19.83
CA LEU A 257 1.87 5.97 18.44
C LEU A 257 1.30 7.39 18.34
N THR A 258 0.26 7.68 19.10
CA THR A 258 -0.46 8.97 19.00
C THR A 258 0.26 10.12 19.69
N SER A 259 0.96 9.88 20.80
CA SER A 259 1.63 10.95 21.58
C SER A 259 3.10 11.16 21.23
N ARG A 260 3.78 10.17 20.65
CA ARG A 260 5.23 10.24 20.37
C ARG A 260 5.55 10.07 18.89
N VAL A 261 5.13 8.96 18.29
CA VAL A 261 5.55 8.59 16.92
C VAL A 261 4.91 9.46 15.85
N LEU A 262 3.57 9.55 15.80
CA LEU A 262 2.88 10.35 14.79
C LEU A 262 3.29 11.84 14.83
N PRO A 263 3.37 12.50 15.99
CA PRO A 263 3.89 13.87 16.06
C PRO A 263 5.30 14.05 15.48
N ALA A 264 6.17 13.05 15.64
CA ALA A 264 7.54 13.11 15.11
C ALA A 264 7.60 12.97 13.58
N ILE A 265 6.71 12.18 12.97
CA ILE A 265 6.81 11.85 11.54
C ILE A 265 5.89 12.66 10.62
N LYS A 266 4.76 13.17 11.15
CA LYS A 266 3.71 13.85 10.35
C LYS A 266 4.15 15.18 9.74
N GLY A 267 5.21 15.80 10.26
CA GLY A 267 5.78 17.02 9.69
C GLY A 267 6.45 16.84 8.32
N SER A 268 6.69 15.59 7.89
CA SER A 268 7.28 15.31 6.58
C SER A 268 6.29 15.58 5.44
N ALA A 269 6.71 16.30 4.40
CA ALA A 269 5.90 16.52 3.20
C ALA A 269 5.56 15.23 2.44
N LYS A 270 6.31 14.14 2.68
CA LYS A 270 6.05 12.81 2.12
C LYS A 270 5.15 11.95 2.99
N TYR A 271 4.75 12.39 4.18
CA TYR A 271 3.87 11.60 5.04
C TYR A 271 2.55 11.28 4.31
N GLY A 272 2.26 9.99 4.17
CA GLY A 272 1.06 9.47 3.55
C GLY A 272 0.09 8.84 4.53
N GLY A 273 0.55 8.43 5.70
CA GLY A 273 -0.28 7.79 6.72
C GLY A 273 0.37 6.57 7.36
N VAL A 274 -0.47 5.59 7.72
CA VAL A 274 -0.07 4.34 8.39
C VAL A 274 -0.49 3.15 7.53
N MET A 275 0.35 2.11 7.47
CA MET A 275 -0.02 0.81 6.94
C MET A 275 -0.10 -0.19 8.09
N LEU A 276 -1.08 -1.09 8.05
CA LEU A 276 -1.29 -2.09 9.09
C LEU A 276 -1.21 -3.51 8.53
N TRP A 277 -0.39 -4.33 9.17
CA TRP A 277 -0.39 -5.78 9.04
C TRP A 277 -1.09 -6.39 10.26
N SER A 278 -2.28 -6.98 10.15
CA SER A 278 -3.19 -7.08 9.00
C SER A 278 -4.65 -6.96 9.48
N LYS A 279 -5.63 -7.02 8.58
CA LYS A 279 -7.06 -6.89 8.91
C LYS A 279 -7.50 -7.85 10.02
N TYR A 280 -7.06 -9.12 9.98
CA TYR A 280 -7.37 -10.09 11.03
C TYR A 280 -7.01 -9.61 12.44
N TYR A 281 -5.84 -9.01 12.59
CA TYR A 281 -5.36 -8.52 13.88
C TYR A 281 -5.99 -7.17 14.25
N ASP A 282 -6.25 -6.32 13.26
CA ASP A 282 -6.94 -5.05 13.45
C ASP A 282 -8.38 -5.24 13.96
N ASP A 283 -9.08 -6.29 13.51
CA ASP A 283 -10.42 -6.63 14.03
C ASP A 283 -10.40 -7.01 15.52
N GLN A 284 -9.33 -7.65 15.97
CA GLN A 284 -9.20 -8.10 17.36
C GLN A 284 -8.89 -6.95 18.31
N THR A 285 -8.08 -5.99 17.86
CA THR A 285 -7.56 -4.92 18.72
C THR A 285 -8.26 -3.58 18.50
N GLY A 286 -8.92 -3.38 17.36
CA GLY A 286 -9.48 -2.08 16.96
C GLY A 286 -8.42 -1.00 16.76
N TYR A 287 -7.22 -1.39 16.29
CA TYR A 287 -6.06 -0.51 16.20
C TYR A 287 -6.32 0.68 15.26
N SER A 288 -6.76 0.42 14.02
CA SER A 288 -7.09 1.43 13.02
C SER A 288 -8.15 2.40 13.53
N LYS A 289 -9.22 1.87 14.15
CA LYS A 289 -10.31 2.67 14.72
C LYS A 289 -9.79 3.65 15.78
N SER A 290 -8.80 3.23 16.57
CA SER A 290 -8.23 4.03 17.66
C SER A 290 -7.28 5.14 17.17
N ILE A 291 -6.64 4.94 16.02
CA ILE A 291 -5.65 5.88 15.48
C ILE A 291 -6.21 6.76 14.35
N LYS A 292 -7.35 6.42 13.75
CA LYS A 292 -7.89 7.06 12.55
C LYS A 292 -7.99 8.58 12.62
N SER A 293 -8.38 9.16 13.75
CA SER A 293 -8.47 10.63 13.90
C SER A 293 -7.10 11.32 14.08
N HIS A 294 -6.04 10.54 14.27
CA HIS A 294 -4.68 11.01 14.51
C HIS A 294 -3.78 10.87 13.28
N VAL A 295 -4.13 9.99 12.34
CA VAL A 295 -3.48 9.82 11.03
C VAL A 295 -3.93 10.96 10.12
#